data_AF-A0A3L7UT03-F1
#
_entry.id   AF-A0A3L7UT03-F1
#
_cell.length_a   1.000
_cell.length_b   1.000
_cell.length_c   1.000
_cell.angle_alpha   90.00
_cell.angle_beta   90.00
_cell.angle_gamma   90.00
#
_symmetry.space_group_name_H-M   'P 1'
#
loop_
_entity.id
_entity.type
_entity.pdbx_description
1 polymer ?
#
loop_
_entity_poly.entity_id
_entity_poly.type
_entity_poly.pdbx_seq_one_letter_code
_entity_poly.pdbx_strand_id
1 'polypeptide(L)'
;MTGRILIGTDEAGYGPNLGPLTVAATAWSLPAGVEPLDLWKELESVLTSAPQRGDQRLFVADSKKVFSPGEGLESLEVAVLAFLNLINVNTASIDQACRAISMPAQVAPFLDAYRAEPWNNTPGLALPIDSSDDHISEWVTTLNAELKKCGIRLLGIRARIMFPEEFNQLVTQADSKGVVLSNATLQLVRDLADACTADADLGHKATLVVCDKHGGRNRYDQLISQHFDDQFVFRLEESREKSRYRMGSMDFCFRTKAEEFLPVALASMVAKYTREVLMHQFNHFWAQHIPGLKPTQGYPLDAKRFREDIATAITRLNVPMDQLWRSR
;
A
#
# COMPACT_ATOMS: atom_id res chain seq x y z
N MET A 1 -27.20 -7.13 15.07
CA MET A 1 -25.88 -7.63 14.62
C MET A 1 -24.82 -6.75 15.26
N THR A 2 -23.69 -7.27 15.71
CA THR A 2 -22.58 -6.42 16.18
C THR A 2 -21.86 -5.82 14.98
N GLY A 3 -21.19 -4.67 15.15
CA GLY A 3 -20.34 -4.09 14.10
C GLY A 3 -19.20 -5.05 13.69
N ARG A 4 -18.51 -4.74 12.60
CA ARG A 4 -17.45 -5.61 12.04
C ARG A 4 -16.18 -4.83 11.74
N ILE A 5 -15.06 -5.56 11.64
CA ILE A 5 -13.78 -5.04 11.19
C ILE A 5 -13.59 -5.44 9.73
N LEU A 6 -13.10 -4.51 8.92
CA LEU A 6 -12.80 -4.72 7.51
C LEU A 6 -11.33 -4.34 7.25
N ILE A 7 -10.56 -5.29 6.75
CA ILE A 7 -9.16 -5.08 6.34
C ILE A 7 -9.08 -5.24 4.83
N GLY A 8 -8.59 -4.21 4.14
CA GLY A 8 -8.33 -4.24 2.70
C GLY A 8 -6.84 -4.19 2.42
N THR A 9 -6.34 -4.97 1.46
CA THR A 9 -4.93 -4.97 1.07
C THR A 9 -4.74 -4.90 -0.43
N ASP A 10 -3.68 -4.24 -0.87
CA ASP A 10 -3.27 -4.16 -2.28
C ASP A 10 -1.76 -3.86 -2.37
N GLU A 11 -1.18 -3.95 -3.57
CA GLU A 11 0.23 -3.68 -3.82
C GLU A 11 0.49 -2.76 -5.00
N ALA A 12 1.69 -2.15 -5.00
CA ALA A 12 2.22 -1.41 -6.13
C ALA A 12 3.67 -1.83 -6.39
N GLY A 13 4.03 -1.92 -7.67
CA GLY A 13 5.39 -2.26 -8.06
C GLY A 13 5.69 -3.75 -8.08
N TYR A 14 4.70 -4.64 -8.20
CA TYR A 14 4.96 -6.08 -8.28
C TYR A 14 5.79 -6.49 -9.52
N GLY A 15 5.45 -5.96 -10.69
CA GLY A 15 6.09 -6.28 -11.98
C GLY A 15 7.42 -5.57 -12.33
N PRO A 16 7.65 -4.30 -11.95
CA PRO A 16 8.89 -3.56 -12.21
C PRO A 16 10.19 -4.25 -11.75
N ASN A 17 11.26 -4.00 -12.50
CA ASN A 17 12.64 -4.35 -12.13
C ASN A 17 13.32 -3.26 -11.29
N LEU A 18 12.91 -2.00 -11.43
CA LEU A 18 13.47 -0.87 -10.68
C LEU A 18 12.47 -0.37 -9.63
N GLY A 19 13.03 0.08 -8.52
CA GLY A 19 12.28 0.61 -7.38
C GLY A 19 11.66 -0.47 -6.49
N PRO A 20 11.04 -0.03 -5.38
CA PRO A 20 10.52 -0.94 -4.39
C PRO A 20 9.24 -1.65 -4.83
N LEU A 21 8.98 -2.80 -4.20
CA LEU A 21 7.63 -3.35 -4.05
C LEU A 21 7.02 -2.75 -2.78
N THR A 22 5.85 -2.13 -2.89
CA THR A 22 5.09 -1.64 -1.74
C THR A 22 3.81 -2.45 -1.62
N VAL A 23 3.57 -3.04 -0.46
CA VAL A 23 2.29 -3.68 -0.09
C VAL A 23 1.67 -2.86 1.02
N ALA A 24 0.37 -2.57 0.94
CA ALA A 24 -0.32 -1.79 1.95
C ALA A 24 -1.59 -2.48 2.43
N ALA A 25 -2.01 -2.13 3.64
CA ALA A 25 -3.24 -2.59 4.25
C ALA A 25 -3.92 -1.46 5.01
N THR A 26 -5.25 -1.43 4.98
CA THR A 26 -6.06 -0.48 5.76
C THR A 26 -7.12 -1.22 6.57
N ALA A 27 -7.29 -0.86 7.84
CA ALA A 27 -8.26 -1.48 8.74
C ALA A 27 -9.36 -0.48 9.13
N TRP A 28 -10.60 -0.94 9.12
CA TRP A 28 -11.78 -0.12 9.35
C TRP A 28 -12.74 -0.79 10.31
N SER A 29 -13.36 -0.03 11.21
CA SER A 29 -14.49 -0.46 12.01
C SER A 29 -15.78 0.09 11.41
N LEU A 30 -16.72 -0.82 11.13
CA LEU A 30 -18.05 -0.49 10.62
C LEU A 30 -19.10 -0.65 11.73
N PRO A 31 -20.14 0.20 11.75
CA PRO A 31 -21.28 0.02 12.65
C PRO A 31 -22.11 -1.20 12.23
N ALA A 32 -22.99 -1.64 13.11
CA ALA A 32 -23.90 -2.73 12.83
C ALA A 32 -24.82 -2.41 11.63
N GLY A 33 -24.99 -3.35 10.71
CA GLY A 33 -25.90 -3.21 9.57
C GLY A 33 -25.32 -2.52 8.34
N VAL A 34 -24.08 -2.00 8.42
CA VAL A 34 -23.35 -1.51 7.25
C VAL A 34 -22.56 -2.67 6.64
N GLU A 35 -22.87 -3.02 5.40
CA GLU A 35 -22.10 -4.03 4.68
C GLU A 35 -20.81 -3.44 4.09
N PRO A 36 -19.74 -4.24 3.96
CA PRO A 36 -18.45 -3.80 3.45
C PRO A 36 -18.48 -3.04 2.10
N LEU A 37 -19.37 -3.42 1.18
CA LEU A 37 -19.51 -2.74 -0.12
C LEU A 37 -20.30 -1.43 -0.03
N ASP A 38 -21.13 -1.28 0.99
CA ASP A 38 -21.93 -0.07 1.19
C ASP A 38 -21.08 1.10 1.70
N LEU A 39 -19.81 0.87 2.05
CA LEU A 39 -18.92 1.92 2.55
C LEU A 39 -18.75 3.10 1.58
N TRP A 40 -18.82 2.83 0.28
CA TRP A 40 -18.85 3.89 -0.75
C TRP A 40 -20.11 4.75 -0.67
N LYS A 41 -21.25 4.11 -0.42
CA LYS A 41 -22.55 4.79 -0.29
C LYS A 41 -22.60 5.61 1.00
N GLU A 42 -22.13 5.04 2.10
CA GLU A 42 -22.09 5.73 3.41
C GLU A 42 -21.19 6.99 3.38
N LEU A 43 -20.20 7.04 2.49
CA LEU A 43 -19.25 8.15 2.35
C LEU A 43 -19.41 8.91 1.02
N GLU A 44 -20.52 8.72 0.29
CA GLU A 44 -20.72 9.25 -1.06
C GLU A 44 -20.77 10.79 -1.12
N SER A 45 -21.01 11.42 0.02
CA SER A 45 -21.03 12.87 0.22
C SER A 45 -19.64 13.49 0.13
N VAL A 46 -18.59 12.71 0.43
CA VAL A 46 -17.19 13.21 0.52
C VAL A 46 -16.22 12.41 -0.35
N LEU A 47 -16.55 11.18 -0.75
CA LEU A 47 -15.73 10.32 -1.61
C LEU A 47 -16.39 10.05 -2.96
N THR A 48 -15.56 9.91 -3.99
CA THR A 48 -15.97 9.42 -5.32
C THR A 48 -14.91 8.50 -5.90
N SER A 49 -15.34 7.46 -6.62
CA SER A 49 -14.45 6.58 -7.40
C SER A 49 -14.51 6.82 -8.90
N ALA A 50 -15.32 7.79 -9.33
CA ALA A 50 -15.51 8.20 -10.72
C ALA A 50 -15.85 9.70 -10.76
N PRO A 51 -14.86 10.59 -10.53
CA PRO A 51 -15.09 12.02 -10.48
C PRO A 51 -15.58 12.54 -11.84
N GLN A 52 -16.48 13.52 -11.80
CA GLN A 52 -16.90 14.29 -12.96
C GLN A 52 -16.30 15.70 -12.91
N ARG A 53 -16.35 16.44 -14.02
CA ARG A 53 -15.87 17.83 -14.03
C ARG A 53 -16.63 18.66 -13.00
N GLY A 54 -15.89 19.25 -12.06
CA GLY A 54 -16.45 20.07 -10.98
C GLY A 54 -16.89 19.29 -9.74
N ASP A 55 -16.67 17.97 -9.69
CA ASP A 55 -16.90 17.16 -8.49
C ASP A 55 -16.09 17.72 -7.31
N GLN A 56 -16.75 17.89 -6.17
CA GLN A 56 -16.19 18.46 -4.95
C GLN A 56 -15.86 17.38 -3.91
N ARG A 57 -15.78 16.12 -4.36
CA ARG A 57 -15.50 14.95 -3.51
C ARG A 57 -14.08 14.45 -3.76
N LEU A 58 -13.49 13.87 -2.73
CA LEU A 58 -12.14 13.33 -2.79
C LEU A 58 -12.13 12.08 -3.66
N PHE A 59 -11.21 12.06 -4.63
CA PHE A 59 -11.09 10.94 -5.55
C PHE A 59 -10.32 9.79 -4.90
N VAL A 60 -11.00 8.65 -4.71
CA VAL A 60 -10.41 7.39 -4.23
C VAL A 60 -10.84 6.26 -5.14
N ALA A 61 -9.89 5.51 -5.70
CA ALA A 61 -10.17 4.37 -6.59
C ALA A 61 -8.94 3.46 -6.71
N ASP A 62 -8.99 2.50 -7.64
CA ASP A 62 -7.78 1.84 -8.17
C ASP A 62 -6.73 2.91 -8.48
N SER A 63 -5.52 2.72 -7.96
CA SER A 63 -4.42 3.65 -8.22
C SER A 63 -4.14 3.88 -9.71
N LYS A 64 -4.47 2.92 -10.59
CA LYS A 64 -4.35 3.06 -12.06
C LYS A 64 -5.41 3.97 -12.69
N LYS A 65 -6.51 4.25 -11.98
CA LYS A 65 -7.54 5.22 -12.39
C LYS A 65 -7.25 6.62 -11.85
N VAL A 66 -6.57 6.70 -10.71
CA VAL A 66 -6.24 7.97 -10.05
C VAL A 66 -4.96 8.58 -10.59
N PHE A 67 -4.00 7.75 -11.01
CA PHE A 67 -2.69 8.20 -11.43
C PHE A 67 -2.33 7.77 -12.84
N SER A 68 -1.98 8.76 -13.65
CA SER A 68 -1.33 8.58 -14.94
C SER A 68 0.08 9.17 -14.89
N PRO A 69 1.12 8.48 -15.41
CA PRO A 69 2.44 9.07 -15.52
C PRO A 69 2.40 10.37 -16.34
N GLY A 70 2.81 11.48 -15.71
CA GLY A 70 2.86 12.81 -16.34
C GLY A 70 1.77 13.78 -15.91
N GLU A 71 0.74 13.34 -15.17
CA GLU A 71 -0.34 14.19 -14.65
C GLU A 71 -0.11 14.70 -13.21
N GLY A 72 1.10 14.53 -12.67
CA GLY A 72 1.43 14.89 -11.30
C GLY A 72 1.09 13.79 -10.27
N LEU A 73 1.44 14.05 -9.01
CA LEU A 73 1.12 13.21 -7.86
C LEU A 73 -0.09 13.71 -7.07
N GLU A 74 -0.54 14.96 -7.32
CA GLU A 74 -1.55 15.65 -6.49
C GLU A 74 -2.77 14.77 -6.17
N SER A 75 -3.36 14.12 -7.18
CA SER A 75 -4.58 13.30 -7.00
C SER A 75 -4.36 12.09 -6.07
N LEU A 76 -3.18 11.47 -6.09
CA LEU A 76 -2.81 10.43 -5.12
C LEU A 76 -2.46 11.05 -3.77
N GLU A 77 -1.66 12.12 -3.79
CA GLU A 77 -1.05 12.73 -2.63
C GLU A 77 -2.09 13.29 -1.67
N VAL A 78 -3.03 14.11 -2.17
CA VAL A 78 -4.06 14.73 -1.34
C VAL A 78 -4.88 13.66 -0.61
N ALA A 79 -5.31 12.63 -1.33
CA ALA A 79 -6.10 11.56 -0.74
C ALA A 79 -5.30 10.74 0.29
N VAL A 80 -4.11 10.28 -0.07
CA VAL A 80 -3.28 9.45 0.83
C VAL A 80 -2.86 10.23 2.07
N LEU A 81 -2.37 11.46 1.91
CA LEU A 81 -1.95 12.28 3.05
C LEU A 81 -3.13 12.68 3.94
N ALA A 82 -4.32 12.94 3.38
CA ALA A 82 -5.51 13.20 4.19
C ALA A 82 -5.89 11.99 5.07
N PHE A 83 -5.87 10.77 4.52
CA PHE A 83 -6.15 9.57 5.33
C PHE A 83 -5.05 9.24 6.34
N LEU A 84 -3.78 9.51 6.03
CA LEU A 84 -2.68 9.35 6.99
C LEU A 84 -2.79 10.37 8.14
N ASN A 85 -3.06 11.64 7.83
CA ASN A 85 -3.22 12.70 8.83
C ASN A 85 -4.45 12.48 9.70
N LEU A 86 -5.52 11.88 9.15
CA LEU A 86 -6.72 11.50 9.91
C LEU A 86 -6.40 10.56 11.08
N ILE A 87 -5.38 9.69 10.94
CA ILE A 87 -4.91 8.79 11.99
C ILE A 87 -3.60 9.28 12.65
N ASN A 88 -3.31 10.59 12.55
CA ASN A 88 -2.17 11.26 13.16
C ASN A 88 -0.80 10.67 12.76
N VAL A 89 -0.68 10.14 11.55
CA VAL A 89 0.63 9.73 11.01
C VAL A 89 1.45 10.99 10.73
N ASN A 90 2.74 10.96 11.09
CA ASN A 90 3.66 12.02 10.74
C ASN A 90 4.02 11.93 9.25
N THR A 91 3.57 12.91 8.46
CA THR A 91 3.80 12.99 7.02
C THR A 91 4.77 14.10 6.62
N ALA A 92 5.66 14.59 7.48
CA ALA A 92 6.55 15.70 7.11
C ALA A 92 7.56 15.33 6.00
N SER A 93 7.96 14.06 5.93
CA SER A 93 8.80 13.52 4.87
C SER A 93 8.45 12.05 4.59
N ILE A 94 8.81 11.56 3.40
CA ILE A 94 8.48 10.19 2.98
C ILE A 94 9.09 9.11 3.87
N ASP A 95 10.31 9.30 4.37
CA ASP A 95 10.94 8.35 5.31
C ASP A 95 10.20 8.31 6.65
N GLN A 96 9.71 9.46 7.13
CA GLN A 96 8.92 9.55 8.36
C GLN A 96 7.53 8.93 8.18
N ALA A 97 6.87 9.20 7.05
CA ALA A 97 5.59 8.61 6.71
C ALA A 97 5.69 7.08 6.61
N CYS A 98 6.67 6.57 5.85
CA CYS A 98 6.91 5.13 5.67
C CYS A 98 7.27 4.46 7.00
N ARG A 99 8.09 5.12 7.84
CA ARG A 99 8.40 4.64 9.20
C ARG A 99 7.14 4.52 10.04
N ALA A 100 6.27 5.52 10.02
CA ALA A 100 5.07 5.57 10.85
C ALA A 100 4.01 4.52 10.44
N ILE A 101 3.95 4.15 9.16
CA ILE A 101 3.06 3.09 8.66
C ILE A 101 3.73 1.72 8.59
N SER A 102 5.01 1.59 8.95
CA SER A 102 5.65 0.27 9.04
C SER A 102 5.15 -0.48 10.28
N MET A 103 5.05 -1.81 10.18
CA MET A 103 4.82 -2.66 11.35
C MET A 103 5.95 -2.42 12.37
N PRO A 104 5.69 -2.47 13.69
CA PRO A 104 6.71 -2.15 14.71
C PRO A 104 8.02 -2.94 14.53
N ALA A 105 7.92 -4.25 14.24
CA ALA A 105 9.07 -5.12 14.00
C ALA A 105 9.84 -4.79 12.71
N GLN A 106 9.25 -4.02 11.79
CA GLN A 106 9.81 -3.65 10.50
C GLN A 106 10.33 -2.22 10.42
N VAL A 107 10.17 -1.41 11.47
CA VAL A 107 10.64 -0.01 11.49
C VAL A 107 12.16 0.07 11.31
N ALA A 108 12.94 -0.67 12.11
CA ALA A 108 14.40 -0.63 12.00
C ALA A 108 14.90 -1.22 10.67
N PRO A 109 14.47 -2.43 10.24
CA PRO A 109 14.82 -2.97 8.92
C PRO A 109 14.48 -2.02 7.77
N PHE A 110 13.31 -1.36 7.81
CA PHE A 110 12.93 -0.37 6.81
C PHE A 110 13.92 0.80 6.77
N LEU A 111 14.27 1.39 7.93
CA LEU A 111 15.18 2.54 7.97
C LEU A 111 16.59 2.18 7.51
N ASP A 112 17.08 0.99 7.85
CA ASP A 112 18.39 0.52 7.41
C ASP A 112 18.40 0.31 5.90
N ALA A 113 17.38 -0.36 5.34
CA ALA A 113 17.24 -0.55 3.89
C ALA A 113 17.04 0.80 3.16
N TYR A 114 16.25 1.72 3.72
CA TYR A 114 16.03 3.04 3.15
C TYR A 114 17.34 3.84 3.05
N ARG A 115 18.18 3.82 4.08
CA ARG A 115 19.47 4.52 4.13
C ARG A 115 20.56 3.86 3.29
N ALA A 116 20.45 2.56 3.03
CA ALA A 116 21.37 1.86 2.16
C ALA A 116 21.25 2.28 0.69
N GLU A 117 20.09 2.83 0.29
CA GLU A 117 19.86 3.27 -1.09
C GLU A 117 20.52 4.64 -1.38
N PRO A 118 21.41 4.75 -2.38
CA PRO A 118 22.13 5.99 -2.67
C PRO A 118 21.25 7.19 -3.05
N TRP A 119 20.04 6.94 -3.53
CA TRP A 119 19.07 7.96 -3.94
C TRP A 119 18.14 8.42 -2.82
N ASN A 120 18.25 7.84 -1.62
CA ASN A 120 17.44 8.20 -0.47
C ASN A 120 18.21 9.14 0.47
N ASN A 121 17.60 10.29 0.80
CA ASN A 121 18.17 11.27 1.73
C ASN A 121 17.57 11.09 3.13
N THR A 122 18.28 11.53 4.17
CA THR A 122 17.72 11.62 5.54
C THR A 122 17.90 13.04 6.08
N PRO A 123 16.82 13.82 6.34
CA PRO A 123 15.42 13.46 6.08
C PRO A 123 15.16 13.23 4.58
N GLY A 124 14.14 12.41 4.30
CA GLY A 124 13.70 12.10 2.95
C GLY A 124 13.02 13.30 2.29
N LEU A 125 12.44 13.06 1.10
CA LEU A 125 11.70 14.10 0.38
C LEU A 125 10.54 14.62 1.25
N ALA A 126 10.47 15.95 1.40
CA ALA A 126 9.40 16.62 2.13
C ALA A 126 8.07 16.37 1.43
N LEU A 127 7.02 16.16 2.22
CA LEU A 127 5.65 16.02 1.72
C LEU A 127 4.79 17.16 2.27
N PRO A 128 3.77 17.63 1.52
CA PRO A 128 3.43 17.24 0.15
C PRO A 128 4.44 17.70 -0.91
N ILE A 129 4.47 17.02 -2.06
CA ILE A 129 5.34 17.31 -3.21
C ILE A 129 4.62 18.14 -4.28
N ASP A 130 3.32 17.87 -4.46
CA ASP A 130 2.50 18.34 -5.58
C ASP A 130 1.15 18.93 -5.10
N SER A 131 1.01 19.16 -3.79
CA SER A 131 -0.12 19.87 -3.19
C SER A 131 0.32 20.74 -2.00
N SER A 132 -0.62 21.28 -1.23
CA SER A 132 -0.35 22.10 -0.04
C SER A 132 -0.90 21.47 1.24
N ASP A 133 -0.28 21.80 2.37
CA ASP A 133 -0.74 21.37 3.70
C ASP A 133 -2.17 21.85 4.00
N ASP A 134 -2.52 23.05 3.55
CA ASP A 134 -3.87 23.62 3.72
C ASP A 134 -4.92 22.79 2.97
N HIS A 135 -4.65 22.44 1.71
CA HIS A 135 -5.56 21.64 0.90
C HIS A 135 -5.78 20.24 1.51
N ILE A 136 -4.72 19.62 2.03
CA ILE A 136 -4.82 18.31 2.73
C ILE A 136 -5.63 18.47 4.03
N SER A 137 -5.41 19.54 4.79
CA SER A 137 -6.05 19.79 6.08
C SER A 137 -7.57 20.02 5.95
N GLU A 138 -8.01 20.65 4.87
CA GLU A 138 -9.44 20.77 4.52
C GLU A 138 -10.10 19.40 4.35
N TRP A 139 -9.41 18.48 3.67
CA TRP A 139 -9.87 17.11 3.48
C TRP A 139 -9.87 16.31 4.78
N VAL A 140 -8.84 16.44 5.63
CA VAL A 140 -8.81 15.80 6.95
C VAL A 140 -10.04 16.20 7.77
N THR A 141 -10.37 17.50 7.78
CA THR A 141 -11.52 18.02 8.51
C THR A 141 -12.83 17.45 7.98
N THR A 142 -13.01 17.46 6.66
CA THR A 142 -14.19 16.98 5.97
C THR A 142 -14.40 15.47 6.18
N LEU A 143 -13.35 14.67 5.99
CA LEU A 143 -13.38 13.22 6.20
C LEU A 143 -13.67 12.86 7.66
N ASN A 144 -13.04 13.53 8.62
CA ASN A 144 -13.25 13.27 10.04
C ASN A 144 -14.70 13.53 10.46
N ALA A 145 -15.31 14.60 9.94
CA ALA A 145 -16.70 14.93 10.21
C ALA A 145 -17.65 13.85 9.65
N GLU A 146 -17.46 13.43 8.40
CA GLU A 146 -18.34 12.44 7.77
C GLU A 146 -18.17 11.04 8.38
N LEU A 147 -16.94 10.60 8.67
CA LEU A 147 -16.70 9.31 9.32
C LEU A 147 -17.35 9.23 10.69
N LYS A 148 -17.26 10.31 11.50
CA LYS A 148 -17.93 10.39 12.80
C LYS A 148 -19.45 10.33 12.66
N LYS A 149 -20.02 11.07 11.71
CA LYS A 149 -21.46 11.08 11.43
C LYS A 149 -21.97 9.69 11.05
N CYS A 150 -21.23 8.95 10.23
CA CYS A 150 -21.61 7.61 9.79
C CYS A 150 -21.20 6.49 10.79
N GLY A 151 -20.52 6.81 11.89
CA GLY A 151 -20.05 5.83 12.87
C GLY A 151 -18.96 4.89 12.34
N ILE A 152 -18.26 5.29 11.27
CA ILE A 152 -17.18 4.55 10.64
C ILE A 152 -15.85 5.06 11.21
N ARG A 153 -14.90 4.16 11.48
CA ARG A 153 -13.56 4.53 11.94
C ARG A 153 -12.49 3.90 11.05
N LEU A 154 -11.56 4.69 10.54
CA LEU A 154 -10.28 4.20 10.03
C LEU A 154 -9.40 3.88 11.25
N LEU A 155 -9.09 2.60 11.44
CA LEU A 155 -8.36 2.09 12.61
C LEU A 155 -6.85 2.14 12.41
N GLY A 156 -6.39 1.99 11.17
CA GLY A 156 -4.97 2.05 10.86
C GLY A 156 -4.66 1.82 9.39
N ILE A 157 -3.49 2.31 9.01
CA ILE A 157 -2.85 2.05 7.73
C ILE A 157 -1.47 1.45 8.04
N ARG A 158 -1.13 0.38 7.32
CA ARG A 158 0.19 -0.25 7.37
C ARG A 158 0.74 -0.44 5.97
N ALA A 159 2.06 -0.36 5.82
CA ALA A 159 2.74 -0.71 4.59
C ALA A 159 4.04 -1.49 4.83
N ARG A 160 4.37 -2.35 3.88
CA ARG A 160 5.65 -3.04 3.74
C ARG A 160 6.31 -2.57 2.45
N ILE A 161 7.40 -1.81 2.59
CA ILE A 161 8.23 -1.34 1.49
C ILE A 161 9.45 -2.25 1.42
N MET A 162 9.60 -2.98 0.31
CA MET A 162 10.75 -3.85 0.05
C MET A 162 11.59 -3.29 -1.09
N PHE A 163 12.79 -2.85 -0.76
CA PHE A 163 13.79 -2.37 -1.70
C PHE A 163 14.42 -3.54 -2.49
N PRO A 164 15.07 -3.29 -3.64
CA PRO A 164 15.55 -4.35 -4.52
C PRO A 164 16.43 -5.40 -3.84
N GLU A 165 17.38 -5.00 -2.99
CA GLU A 165 18.29 -5.93 -2.32
C GLU A 165 17.53 -6.90 -1.40
N GLU A 166 16.70 -6.37 -0.51
CA GLU A 166 15.85 -7.16 0.38
C GLU A 166 14.90 -8.05 -0.41
N PHE A 167 14.24 -7.50 -1.43
CA PHE A 167 13.33 -8.26 -2.29
C PHE A 167 14.03 -9.44 -2.95
N ASN A 168 15.26 -9.24 -3.44
CA ASN A 168 16.06 -10.29 -4.08
C ASN A 168 16.41 -11.41 -3.09
N GLN A 169 16.79 -11.05 -1.87
CA GLN A 169 17.08 -12.01 -0.80
C GLN A 169 15.83 -12.84 -0.45
N LEU A 170 14.67 -12.18 -0.27
CA LEU A 170 13.42 -12.86 0.04
C LEU A 170 12.94 -13.77 -1.10
N VAL A 171 13.07 -13.34 -2.35
CA VAL A 171 12.73 -14.18 -3.51
C VAL A 171 13.63 -15.41 -3.59
N THR A 172 14.93 -15.25 -3.32
CA THR A 172 15.89 -16.36 -3.29
C THR A 172 15.55 -17.37 -2.20
N GLN A 173 15.15 -16.89 -1.01
CA GLN A 173 14.76 -17.74 0.11
C GLN A 173 13.43 -18.47 -0.13
N ALA A 174 12.46 -17.81 -0.75
CA ALA A 174 11.12 -18.35 -0.97
C ALA A 174 10.96 -19.12 -2.29
N ASP A 175 11.94 -19.02 -3.19
CA ASP A 175 11.90 -19.49 -4.59
C ASP A 175 10.62 -19.02 -5.35
N SER A 176 10.06 -17.88 -4.94
CA SER A 176 8.79 -17.39 -5.50
C SER A 176 8.46 -15.97 -5.08
N LYS A 177 8.35 -15.07 -6.06
CA LYS A 177 7.79 -13.72 -5.86
C LYS A 177 6.37 -13.72 -5.30
N GLY A 178 5.55 -14.66 -5.75
CA GLY A 178 4.16 -14.76 -5.31
C GLY A 178 4.06 -15.13 -3.83
N VAL A 179 5.03 -15.88 -3.30
CA VAL A 179 5.15 -16.16 -1.88
C VAL A 179 5.60 -14.93 -1.11
N VAL A 180 6.61 -14.18 -1.60
CA VAL A 180 7.06 -12.92 -0.98
C VAL A 180 5.90 -11.92 -0.86
N LEU A 181 5.15 -11.69 -1.93
CA LEU A 181 3.96 -10.83 -1.91
C LEU A 181 2.93 -11.33 -0.89
N SER A 182 2.58 -12.62 -0.95
CA SER A 182 1.55 -13.17 -0.05
C SER A 182 1.97 -13.10 1.43
N ASN A 183 3.25 -13.31 1.72
CA ASN A 183 3.79 -13.19 3.07
C ASN A 183 3.73 -11.75 3.58
N ALA A 184 4.16 -10.78 2.77
CA ALA A 184 4.06 -9.37 3.12
C ALA A 184 2.60 -8.96 3.38
N THR A 185 1.67 -9.37 2.49
CA THR A 185 0.24 -9.11 2.67
C THR A 185 -0.29 -9.68 3.99
N LEU A 186 -0.02 -10.97 4.27
CA LEU A 186 -0.57 -11.62 5.47
C LEU A 186 0.08 -11.13 6.78
N GLN A 187 1.34 -10.71 6.75
CA GLN A 187 1.97 -10.03 7.89
C GLN A 187 1.24 -8.73 8.23
N LEU A 188 0.92 -7.90 7.23
CA LEU A 188 0.17 -6.66 7.44
C LEU A 188 -1.24 -6.93 7.97
N VAL A 189 -1.91 -7.98 7.46
CA VAL A 189 -3.23 -8.40 7.96
C VAL A 189 -3.13 -8.84 9.42
N ARG A 190 -2.11 -9.64 9.77
CA ARG A 190 -1.89 -10.10 11.15
C ARG A 190 -1.64 -8.92 12.09
N ASP A 191 -0.74 -8.01 11.74
CA ASP A 191 -0.42 -6.81 12.55
C ASP A 191 -1.67 -5.97 12.83
N LEU A 192 -2.48 -5.70 11.79
CA LEU A 192 -3.72 -4.94 11.94
C LEU A 192 -4.78 -5.71 12.72
N ALA A 193 -4.92 -7.03 12.54
CA ALA A 193 -5.87 -7.85 13.28
C ALA A 193 -5.52 -7.92 14.77
N ASP A 194 -4.24 -8.06 15.11
CA ASP A 194 -3.76 -8.06 16.49
C ASP A 194 -3.97 -6.68 17.14
N ALA A 195 -3.64 -5.59 16.42
CA ALA A 195 -3.88 -4.24 16.90
C ALA A 195 -5.38 -3.96 17.15
N CYS A 196 -6.25 -4.45 16.26
CA CYS A 196 -7.69 -4.35 16.44
C CYS A 196 -8.21 -5.17 17.62
N THR A 197 -7.64 -6.36 17.85
CA THR A 197 -8.03 -7.23 18.99
C THR A 197 -7.61 -6.62 20.33
N ALA A 198 -6.49 -5.89 20.34
CA ALA A 198 -5.99 -5.19 21.52
C ALA A 198 -6.77 -3.89 21.84
N ASP A 199 -7.56 -3.35 20.90
CA ASP A 199 -8.38 -2.17 21.12
C ASP A 199 -9.65 -2.52 21.91
N ALA A 200 -9.65 -2.17 23.20
CA ALA A 200 -10.74 -2.43 24.12
C ALA A 200 -12.09 -1.78 23.68
N ASP A 201 -12.05 -0.67 22.94
CA ASP A 201 -13.26 0.03 22.49
C ASP A 201 -13.97 -0.71 21.35
N LEU A 202 -13.27 -1.58 20.62
CA LEU A 202 -13.86 -2.38 19.55
C LEU A 202 -14.62 -3.60 20.08
N GLY A 203 -14.18 -4.16 21.21
CA GLY A 203 -14.70 -5.42 21.73
C GLY A 203 -14.52 -6.58 20.74
N HIS A 204 -15.27 -7.66 20.95
CA HIS A 204 -15.18 -8.84 20.08
C HIS A 204 -16.00 -8.62 18.79
N LYS A 205 -15.35 -8.10 17.75
CA LYS A 205 -15.93 -7.97 16.40
C LYS A 205 -15.38 -9.05 15.45
N ALA A 206 -16.21 -9.51 14.53
CA ALA A 206 -15.75 -10.37 13.44
C ALA A 206 -14.96 -9.54 12.42
N THR A 207 -13.94 -10.15 11.82
CA THR A 207 -13.05 -9.48 10.85
C THR A 207 -13.26 -10.07 9.46
N LEU A 208 -13.45 -9.20 8.47
CA LEU A 208 -13.38 -9.57 7.06
C LEU A 208 -12.10 -9.00 6.47
N VAL A 209 -11.30 -9.86 5.85
CA VAL A 209 -10.09 -9.51 5.09
C VAL A 209 -10.39 -9.65 3.61
N VAL A 210 -10.15 -8.58 2.85
CA VAL A 210 -10.30 -8.55 1.39
C VAL A 210 -8.96 -8.19 0.76
N CYS A 211 -8.49 -9.03 -0.14
CA CYS A 211 -7.23 -8.86 -0.85
C CYS A 211 -7.47 -8.97 -2.35
N ASP A 212 -6.73 -8.20 -3.17
CA ASP A 212 -6.61 -8.56 -4.58
C ASP A 212 -5.88 -9.91 -4.73
N LYS A 213 -6.09 -10.61 -5.84
CA LYS A 213 -5.43 -11.91 -6.05
C LYS A 213 -3.95 -11.73 -6.39
N HIS A 214 -3.11 -12.47 -5.67
CA HIS A 214 -1.66 -12.44 -5.87
C HIS A 214 -1.25 -13.25 -7.11
N GLY A 215 -1.26 -12.60 -8.26
CA GLY A 215 -0.92 -13.22 -9.54
C GLY A 215 -1.85 -14.40 -9.88
N GLY A 216 -1.28 -15.55 -10.27
CA GLY A 216 -2.05 -16.75 -10.64
C GLY A 216 -2.55 -17.60 -9.47
N ARG A 217 -2.36 -17.17 -8.22
CA ARG A 217 -2.62 -17.99 -7.03
C ARG A 217 -4.12 -18.11 -6.74
N ASN A 218 -4.58 -19.34 -6.54
CA ASN A 218 -5.96 -19.67 -6.13
C ASN A 218 -6.06 -20.32 -4.76
N ARG A 219 -4.93 -20.72 -4.16
CA ARG A 219 -4.86 -21.38 -2.86
C ARG A 219 -4.02 -20.59 -1.87
N TYR A 220 -4.62 -20.25 -0.74
CA TYR A 220 -4.06 -19.40 0.30
C TYR A 220 -4.17 -20.02 1.70
N ASP A 221 -4.84 -21.17 1.86
CA ASP A 221 -5.07 -21.83 3.15
C ASP A 221 -3.77 -22.08 3.94
N GLN A 222 -2.75 -22.65 3.29
CA GLN A 222 -1.46 -22.90 3.94
C GLN A 222 -0.76 -21.60 4.35
N LEU A 223 -0.83 -20.57 3.50
CA LEU A 223 -0.22 -19.27 3.80
C LEU A 223 -0.95 -18.61 4.98
N ILE A 224 -2.28 -18.60 4.99
CA ILE A 224 -3.06 -18.09 6.11
C ILE A 224 -2.67 -18.83 7.39
N SER A 225 -2.68 -20.17 7.39
CA SER A 225 -2.34 -20.95 8.58
C SER A 225 -0.96 -20.59 9.15
N GLN A 226 0.05 -20.47 8.28
CA GLN A 226 1.43 -20.13 8.68
C GLN A 226 1.57 -18.73 9.34
N HIS A 227 0.76 -17.75 8.94
CA HIS A 227 0.80 -16.39 9.52
C HIS A 227 -0.09 -16.24 10.77
N PHE A 228 -0.92 -17.23 11.04
CA PHE A 228 -1.88 -17.23 12.14
C PHE A 228 -1.69 -18.43 13.07
N ASP A 229 -0.44 -18.71 13.43
CA ASP A 229 -0.03 -19.68 14.47
C ASP A 229 -0.54 -21.11 14.21
N ASP A 230 -0.51 -21.53 12.94
CA ASP A 230 -0.96 -22.83 12.45
C ASP A 230 -2.43 -23.15 12.81
N GLN A 231 -3.25 -22.10 12.99
CA GLN A 231 -4.69 -22.26 13.20
C GLN A 231 -5.36 -22.95 12.02
N PHE A 232 -6.44 -23.68 12.33
CA PHE A 232 -7.19 -24.42 11.33
C PHE A 232 -7.97 -23.48 10.40
N VAL A 233 -7.75 -23.62 9.09
CA VAL A 233 -8.37 -22.80 8.05
C VAL A 233 -9.43 -23.60 7.29
N PHE A 234 -10.69 -23.21 7.44
CA PHE A 234 -11.78 -23.75 6.65
C PHE A 234 -11.75 -23.18 5.24
N ARG A 235 -11.61 -24.06 4.24
CA ARG A 235 -11.72 -23.72 2.82
C ARG A 235 -13.19 -23.66 2.43
N LEU A 236 -13.66 -22.48 2.01
CA LEU A 236 -15.05 -22.27 1.62
C LEU A 236 -15.23 -22.29 0.10
N GLU A 237 -14.30 -21.68 -0.63
CA GLU A 237 -14.33 -21.56 -2.09
C GLU A 237 -12.91 -21.34 -2.63
N GLU A 238 -12.56 -21.94 -3.77
CA GLU A 238 -11.31 -21.68 -4.48
C GLU A 238 -11.56 -21.63 -5.98
N SER A 239 -11.53 -20.44 -6.57
CA SER A 239 -11.71 -20.22 -8.00
C SER A 239 -10.74 -19.18 -8.52
N ARG A 240 -10.72 -19.01 -9.85
CA ARG A 240 -9.94 -17.94 -10.50
C ARG A 240 -10.42 -16.55 -10.08
N GLU A 241 -11.73 -16.37 -9.91
CA GLU A 241 -12.34 -15.08 -9.58
C GLU A 241 -12.24 -14.78 -8.08
N LYS A 242 -12.38 -15.80 -7.23
CA LYS A 242 -12.49 -15.64 -5.78
C LYS A 242 -12.00 -16.88 -5.02
N SER A 243 -11.22 -16.68 -3.97
CA SER A 243 -10.83 -17.71 -3.00
C SER A 243 -11.23 -17.25 -1.59
N ARG A 244 -12.02 -18.06 -0.89
CA ARG A 244 -12.60 -17.74 0.42
C ARG A 244 -12.20 -18.75 1.49
N TYR A 245 -11.84 -18.23 2.64
CA TYR A 245 -11.42 -19.00 3.80
C TYR A 245 -12.03 -18.45 5.08
N ARG A 246 -12.15 -19.29 6.09
CA ARG A 246 -12.56 -18.90 7.44
C ARG A 246 -11.62 -19.48 8.49
N MET A 247 -11.22 -18.65 9.45
CA MET A 247 -10.38 -19.02 10.57
C MET A 247 -10.88 -18.28 11.81
N GLY A 248 -11.44 -19.01 12.78
CA GLY A 248 -12.10 -18.40 13.94
C GLY A 248 -13.19 -17.41 13.54
N SER A 249 -13.06 -16.16 14.01
CA SER A 249 -13.95 -15.03 13.67
C SER A 249 -13.50 -14.23 12.44
N MET A 250 -12.46 -14.69 11.73
CA MET A 250 -11.91 -14.03 10.54
C MET A 250 -12.36 -14.74 9.26
N ASP A 251 -12.91 -13.97 8.33
CA ASP A 251 -13.17 -14.40 6.96
C ASP A 251 -12.12 -13.76 6.03
N PHE A 252 -11.52 -14.56 5.14
CA PHE A 252 -10.58 -14.08 4.12
C PHE A 252 -11.21 -14.21 2.74
N CYS A 253 -11.01 -13.20 1.90
CA CYS A 253 -11.52 -13.14 0.55
C CYS A 253 -10.45 -12.57 -0.40
N PHE A 254 -9.76 -13.45 -1.11
CA PHE A 254 -8.88 -13.08 -2.22
C PHE A 254 -9.70 -13.05 -3.50
N ARG A 255 -9.88 -11.90 -4.13
CA ARG A 255 -10.73 -11.79 -5.33
C ARG A 255 -10.11 -10.89 -6.37
N THR A 256 -10.43 -11.14 -7.64
CA THR A 256 -10.15 -10.13 -8.67
C THR A 256 -11.05 -8.92 -8.44
N LYS A 257 -10.57 -7.74 -8.83
CA LYS A 257 -11.30 -6.48 -8.66
C LYS A 257 -11.63 -6.18 -7.20
N ALA A 258 -10.68 -6.46 -6.30
CA ALA A 258 -10.87 -6.24 -4.88
C ALA A 258 -10.99 -4.76 -4.54
N GLU A 259 -10.46 -3.86 -5.37
CA GLU A 259 -10.55 -2.41 -5.27
C GLU A 259 -11.98 -1.85 -5.38
N GLU A 260 -12.98 -2.69 -5.69
CA GLU A 260 -14.40 -2.36 -5.48
C GLU A 260 -14.71 -2.07 -4.00
N PHE A 261 -13.90 -2.57 -3.06
CA PHE A 261 -14.01 -2.22 -1.64
C PHE A 261 -13.13 -1.01 -1.33
N LEU A 262 -13.70 0.01 -0.71
CA LEU A 262 -12.99 1.23 -0.33
C LEU A 262 -11.67 0.96 0.44
N PRO A 263 -11.60 0.02 1.41
CA PRO A 263 -10.33 -0.27 2.10
C PRO A 263 -9.22 -0.81 1.19
N VAL A 264 -9.58 -1.55 0.14
CA VAL A 264 -8.63 -2.05 -0.85
C VAL A 264 -8.21 -0.93 -1.78
N ALA A 265 -9.14 -0.11 -2.25
CA ALA A 265 -8.83 1.07 -3.07
C ALA A 265 -7.85 2.03 -2.33
N LEU A 266 -8.10 2.31 -1.05
CA LEU A 266 -7.18 3.13 -0.26
C LEU A 266 -5.81 2.45 -0.07
N ALA A 267 -5.77 1.13 0.19
CA ALA A 267 -4.52 0.39 0.24
C ALA A 267 -3.74 0.49 -1.09
N SER A 268 -4.42 0.39 -2.23
CA SER A 268 -3.85 0.57 -3.57
C SER A 268 -3.19 1.94 -3.72
N MET A 269 -3.91 2.99 -3.31
CA MET A 269 -3.42 4.36 -3.39
C MET A 269 -2.22 4.60 -2.46
N VAL A 270 -2.25 4.11 -1.23
CA VAL A 270 -1.11 4.20 -0.29
C VAL A 270 0.11 3.50 -0.90
N ALA A 271 -0.05 2.26 -1.38
CA ALA A 271 1.05 1.52 -1.98
C ALA A 271 1.63 2.24 -3.20
N LYS A 272 0.75 2.76 -4.08
CA LYS A 272 1.14 3.49 -5.27
C LYS A 272 1.83 4.80 -4.93
N TYR A 273 1.24 5.64 -4.09
CA TYR A 273 1.80 6.94 -3.72
C TYR A 273 3.19 6.79 -3.12
N THR A 274 3.33 5.93 -2.10
CA THR A 274 4.64 5.65 -1.49
C THR A 274 5.66 5.20 -2.53
N ARG A 275 5.27 4.30 -3.45
CA ARG A 275 6.18 3.87 -4.51
C ARG A 275 6.56 5.01 -5.45
N GLU A 276 5.61 5.81 -5.90
CA GLU A 276 5.88 6.89 -6.86
C GLU A 276 6.74 8.00 -6.25
N VAL A 277 6.58 8.32 -4.96
CA VAL A 277 7.47 9.25 -4.25
C VAL A 277 8.90 8.71 -4.17
N LEU A 278 9.07 7.43 -3.83
CA LEU A 278 10.39 6.79 -3.80
C LEU A 278 11.01 6.72 -5.21
N MET A 279 10.20 6.48 -6.24
CA MET A 279 10.64 6.56 -7.63
C MET A 279 10.97 7.98 -8.08
N HIS A 280 10.32 8.99 -7.51
CA HIS A 280 10.67 10.39 -7.76
C HIS A 280 12.07 10.70 -7.23
N GLN A 281 12.37 10.29 -5.98
CA GLN A 281 13.74 10.38 -5.43
C GLN A 281 14.77 9.64 -6.30
N PHE A 282 14.45 8.41 -6.69
CA PHE A 282 15.29 7.60 -7.58
C PHE A 282 15.61 8.33 -8.90
N ASN A 283 14.59 8.80 -9.60
CA ASN A 283 14.77 9.49 -10.88
C ASN A 283 15.52 10.81 -10.72
N HIS A 284 15.23 11.57 -9.66
CA HIS A 284 15.91 12.83 -9.36
C HIS A 284 17.41 12.61 -9.15
N PHE A 285 17.79 11.62 -8.34
CA PHE A 285 19.19 11.27 -8.11
C PHE A 285 19.95 11.00 -9.42
N TRP A 286 19.40 10.18 -10.31
CA TRP A 286 20.07 9.88 -11.57
C TRP A 286 20.12 11.07 -12.53
N ALA A 287 19.08 11.91 -12.56
CA ALA A 287 19.05 13.13 -13.37
C ALA A 287 20.11 14.16 -12.95
N GLN A 288 20.45 14.22 -11.64
CA GLN A 288 21.56 15.05 -11.16
C GLN A 288 22.92 14.60 -11.72
N HIS A 289 23.07 13.31 -12.01
CA HIS A 289 24.31 12.72 -12.51
C HIS A 289 24.40 12.69 -14.04
N ILE A 290 23.27 12.76 -14.74
CA ILE A 290 23.16 12.61 -16.19
C ILE A 290 22.16 13.66 -16.74
N PRO A 291 22.65 14.81 -17.23
CA PRO A 291 21.79 15.83 -17.82
C PRO A 291 20.96 15.28 -18.98
N GLY A 292 19.65 15.56 -18.97
CA GLY A 292 18.73 15.12 -20.02
C GLY A 292 18.27 13.65 -19.93
N LEU A 293 18.60 12.94 -18.84
CA LEU A 293 18.13 11.58 -18.61
C LEU A 293 16.60 11.53 -18.54
N LYS A 294 15.99 10.67 -19.37
CA LYS A 294 14.54 10.43 -19.33
C LYS A 294 14.19 9.55 -18.13
N PRO A 295 13.20 9.93 -17.29
CA PRO A 295 12.83 9.17 -16.11
C PRO A 295 12.31 7.77 -16.48
N THR A 296 12.34 6.87 -15.51
CA THR A 296 11.84 5.49 -15.61
C THR A 296 10.69 5.26 -14.63
N GLN A 297 9.76 4.42 -15.06
CA GLN A 297 8.71 3.82 -14.25
C GLN A 297 9.12 2.44 -13.69
N GLY A 298 10.20 1.88 -14.22
CA GLY A 298 10.83 0.65 -13.76
C GLY A 298 10.29 -0.65 -14.39
N TYR A 299 9.36 -0.58 -15.33
CA TYR A 299 8.82 -1.76 -16.01
C TYR A 299 9.83 -2.43 -16.95
N PRO A 300 9.75 -3.74 -17.24
CA PRO A 300 10.87 -4.49 -17.84
C PRO A 300 11.53 -3.92 -19.10
N LEU A 301 10.76 -3.35 -20.03
CA LEU A 301 11.32 -2.72 -21.24
C LEU A 301 11.96 -1.35 -20.93
N ASP A 302 11.25 -0.53 -20.15
CA ASP A 302 11.71 0.80 -19.74
C ASP A 302 12.92 0.72 -18.78
N ALA A 303 12.93 -0.23 -17.86
CA ALA A 303 14.03 -0.49 -16.94
C ALA A 303 15.31 -0.92 -17.65
N LYS A 304 15.20 -1.73 -18.72
CA LYS A 304 16.35 -2.10 -19.55
C LYS A 304 16.96 -0.88 -20.23
N ARG A 305 16.13 -0.06 -20.88
CA ARG A 305 16.54 1.23 -21.45
C ARG A 305 17.21 2.10 -20.39
N PHE A 306 16.55 2.32 -19.27
CA PHE A 306 17.08 3.18 -18.22
C PHE A 306 18.43 2.67 -17.70
N ARG A 307 18.58 1.36 -17.48
CA ARG A 307 19.85 0.75 -17.07
C ARG A 307 20.97 0.98 -18.09
N GLU A 308 20.66 0.91 -19.38
CA GLU A 308 21.62 1.23 -20.45
C GLU A 308 22.01 2.71 -20.41
N ASP A 309 21.03 3.61 -20.26
CA ASP A 309 21.24 5.06 -20.17
C ASP A 309 22.12 5.45 -18.96
N ILE A 310 22.05 4.71 -17.85
CA ILE A 310 22.81 4.98 -16.62
C ILE A 310 24.09 4.13 -16.45
N ALA A 311 24.43 3.25 -17.40
CA ALA A 311 25.49 2.23 -17.23
C ALA A 311 26.86 2.82 -16.82
N THR A 312 27.28 3.91 -17.46
CA THR A 312 28.52 4.61 -17.12
C THR A 312 28.47 5.21 -15.72
N ALA A 313 27.31 5.75 -15.31
CA ALA A 313 27.12 6.34 -13.99
C ALA A 313 27.08 5.29 -12.88
N ILE A 314 26.47 4.11 -13.11
CA ILE A 314 26.51 2.96 -12.18
C ILE A 314 27.96 2.63 -11.84
N THR A 315 28.81 2.46 -12.87
CA THR A 315 30.23 2.10 -12.69
C THR A 315 30.98 3.20 -11.92
N ARG A 316 30.77 4.47 -12.30
CA ARG A 316 31.43 5.62 -11.66
C ARG A 316 31.04 5.79 -10.19
N LEU A 317 29.77 5.56 -9.86
CA LEU A 317 29.24 5.72 -8.51
C LEU A 317 29.36 4.44 -7.67
N ASN A 318 29.86 3.35 -8.25
CA ASN A 318 29.99 2.04 -7.63
C ASN A 318 28.68 1.52 -7.01
N VAL A 319 27.56 1.68 -7.75
CA VAL A 319 26.23 1.22 -7.29
C VAL A 319 26.11 -0.29 -7.53
N PRO A 320 25.89 -1.10 -6.48
CA PRO A 320 25.66 -2.53 -6.61
C PRO A 320 24.42 -2.86 -7.46
N MET A 321 24.51 -3.91 -8.29
CA MET A 321 23.42 -4.29 -9.19
C MET A 321 22.19 -4.85 -8.46
N ASP A 322 22.38 -5.49 -7.32
CA ASP A 322 21.33 -6.01 -6.45
C ASP A 322 20.54 -4.92 -5.72
N GLN A 323 21.16 -3.77 -5.44
CA GLN A 323 20.48 -2.56 -4.95
C GLN A 323 19.66 -1.88 -6.05
N LEU A 324 20.11 -1.95 -7.30
CA LEU A 324 19.40 -1.33 -8.42
C LEU A 324 18.27 -2.21 -8.97
N TRP A 325 18.51 -3.51 -9.12
CA TRP A 325 17.72 -4.39 -9.99
C TRP A 325 17.09 -5.55 -9.24
N ARG A 326 15.75 -5.64 -9.31
CA ARG A 326 14.98 -6.77 -8.77
C ARG A 326 15.07 -8.01 -9.65
N SER A 327 15.37 -9.14 -9.02
CA SER A 327 15.42 -10.48 -9.57
C SER A 327 14.06 -10.92 -10.08
N ARG A 328 14.05 -11.94 -10.95
CA ARG A 328 12.83 -12.44 -11.56
C ARG A 328 12.12 -13.48 -10.73
#